data_AF-A0A1G3CDP5-F1
#
_entry.id   AF-A0A1G3CDP5-F1
#
_cell.length_a   1.000
_cell.length_b   1.000
_cell.length_c   1.000
_cell.angle_alpha   90.00
_cell.angle_beta   90.00
_cell.angle_gamma   90.00
#
_symmetry.space_group_name_H-M   'P 1'
#
loop_
_entity.id
_entity.type
_entity.pdbx_description
1 polymer ?
#
loop_
_entity_poly.entity_id
_entity_poly.type
_entity_poly.pdbx_seq_one_letter_code
_entity_poly.pdbx_strand_id
1 'polypeptide(L)'
;MVVGVGAGQMSRIDSTEISIKKSADRVKGAVMASDAFFPFRDSVDVAARAGVTAIIQPGGSNKDDESIAAADEHGIVMVFTGQRHFRH
;
A
#
# COMPACT_ATOMS: atom_id res chain seq x y z
N MET A 1 -4.41 10.65 -11.93
CA MET A 1 -3.73 11.78 -11.24
C MET A 1 -3.41 11.34 -9.83
N VAL A 2 -2.26 11.72 -9.26
CA VAL A 2 -1.89 11.35 -7.88
C VAL A 2 -2.75 12.15 -6.89
N VAL A 3 -3.38 11.47 -5.94
CA VAL A 3 -4.29 12.09 -4.95
C VAL A 3 -3.63 12.32 -3.59
N GLY A 4 -2.62 11.52 -3.23
CA GLY A 4 -1.82 11.70 -2.01
C GLY A 4 -0.52 10.92 -2.06
N VAL A 5 0.49 11.40 -1.32
CA VAL A 5 1.85 10.84 -1.30
C VAL A 5 2.42 10.88 0.12
N GLY A 6 2.78 9.71 0.64
CA GLY A 6 3.64 9.56 1.82
C GLY A 6 5.03 9.12 1.37
N ALA A 7 6.03 9.96 1.61
CA ALA A 7 7.41 9.72 1.21
C ALA A 7 8.36 10.09 2.36
N GLY A 8 9.56 9.51 2.35
CA GLY A 8 10.63 9.83 3.30
C GLY A 8 10.36 9.38 4.74
N GLN A 9 9.50 8.38 4.95
CA GLN A 9 9.24 7.84 6.29
C GLN A 9 10.16 6.65 6.59
N MET A 10 10.46 6.46 7.87
CA MET A 10 11.25 5.31 8.33
C MET A 10 10.45 4.01 8.29
N SER A 11 9.13 4.08 8.45
CA SER A 11 8.24 2.92 8.38
C SER A 11 7.31 2.99 7.16
N ARG A 12 6.90 1.81 6.69
CA ARG A 12 5.99 1.70 5.55
C ARG A 12 4.56 2.12 5.93
N ILE A 13 4.13 1.78 7.13
CA ILE A 13 2.79 2.11 7.63
C ILE A 13 2.59 3.63 7.73
N ASP A 14 3.60 4.39 8.20
CA ASP A 14 3.52 5.85 8.27
C ASP A 14 3.38 6.46 6.86
N SER A 15 4.11 5.92 5.87
CA SER A 15 3.97 6.36 4.47
C SER A 15 2.55 6.12 3.95
N THR A 16 1.98 4.95 4.26
CA THR A 16 0.61 4.59 3.90
C THR A 16 -0.39 5.56 4.53
N GLU A 17 -0.32 5.78 5.84
CA GLU A 17 -1.22 6.67 6.58
C GLU A 17 -1.14 8.13 6.09
N ILE A 18 0.07 8.64 5.87
CA ILE A 18 0.27 10.00 5.35
C ILE A 18 -0.31 10.13 3.93
N SER A 19 -0.14 9.12 3.08
CA SER A 19 -0.68 9.14 1.71
C SER A 19 -2.22 9.19 1.71
N ILE A 20 -2.87 8.42 2.58
CA ILE A 20 -4.32 8.39 2.74
C ILE A 20 -4.82 9.72 3.31
N LYS A 21 -4.17 10.24 4.36
CA LYS A 21 -4.52 11.53 4.95
C LYS A 21 -4.46 12.67 3.93
N LYS A 22 -3.42 12.69 3.09
CA LYS A 22 -3.28 13.70 2.01
C LYS A 22 -4.28 13.52 0.87
N SER A 23 -4.78 12.30 0.67
CA SER A 23 -5.77 12.00 -0.35
C SER A 23 -7.17 12.52 0.00
N ALA A 24 -7.46 12.73 1.30
CA ALA A 24 -8.78 13.13 1.80
C ALA A 24 -9.87 12.23 1.19
N ASP A 25 -11.01 12.77 0.75
CA ASP A 25 -12.11 11.98 0.19
C ASP A 25 -11.78 11.31 -1.15
N ARG A 26 -10.69 11.71 -1.82
CA ARG A 26 -10.30 11.19 -3.14
C ARG A 26 -9.64 9.82 -3.08
N VAL A 27 -9.43 9.26 -1.87
CA VAL A 27 -8.85 7.92 -1.69
C VAL A 27 -9.83 6.79 -2.02
N LYS A 28 -11.14 7.02 -1.89
CA LYS A 28 -12.16 6.00 -2.14
C LYS A 28 -12.19 5.64 -3.62
N GLY A 29 -12.01 4.36 -3.93
CA GLY A 29 -11.91 3.87 -5.30
C GLY A 29 -10.53 4.07 -5.94
N ALA A 30 -9.56 4.63 -5.21
CA ALA A 30 -8.22 4.86 -5.73
C ALA A 30 -7.36 3.59 -5.70
N VAL A 31 -6.22 3.65 -6.39
CA VAL A 31 -5.18 2.63 -6.41
C VAL A 31 -3.95 3.14 -5.67
N MET A 32 -3.23 2.24 -4.99
CA MET A 32 -2.03 2.56 -4.22
C MET A 32 -0.80 1.87 -4.82
N ALA A 33 0.33 2.56 -4.85
CA ALA A 33 1.61 2.01 -5.25
C ALA A 33 2.62 2.15 -4.11
N SER A 34 3.33 1.06 -3.79
CA SER A 34 4.45 1.06 -2.86
C SER A 34 5.76 0.81 -3.60
N ASP A 35 6.78 1.61 -3.31
CA ASP A 35 8.10 1.51 -3.94
C ASP A 35 8.92 0.30 -3.44
N ALA A 36 8.58 -0.22 -2.27
CA ALA A 36 9.13 -1.45 -1.68
C ALA A 36 8.00 -2.34 -1.12
N PHE A 37 8.36 -3.56 -0.72
CA PHE A 37 7.39 -4.50 -0.18
C PHE A 37 6.80 -4.07 1.16
N PHE A 38 5.65 -4.65 1.50
CA PHE A 38 5.05 -4.48 2.82
C PHE A 38 5.68 -5.47 3.80
N PRO A 39 6.29 -5.00 4.91
CA PRO A 39 6.86 -5.89 5.91
C PRO A 39 5.77 -6.59 6.73
N PHE A 40 4.57 -6.01 6.82
CA PHE A 40 3.42 -6.50 7.57
C PHE A 40 2.12 -6.18 6.82
N ARG A 41 1.04 -6.88 7.16
CA ARG A 41 -0.30 -6.67 6.57
C ARG A 41 -0.97 -5.34 6.92
N ASP A 42 -0.46 -4.65 7.94
CA ASP A 42 -1.03 -3.40 8.49
C ASP A 42 -1.33 -2.34 7.43
N SER A 43 -0.44 -2.19 6.46
CA SER A 43 -0.54 -1.21 5.38
C SER A 43 -1.68 -1.57 4.41
N VAL A 44 -1.93 -2.85 4.19
CA VAL A 44 -3.06 -3.35 3.39
C VAL A 44 -4.37 -3.10 4.14
N ASP A 45 -4.43 -3.44 5.43
CA ASP A 45 -5.62 -3.22 6.26
C ASP A 45 -5.98 -1.73 6.38
N VAL A 46 -4.98 -0.84 6.48
CA VAL A 46 -5.18 0.61 6.48
C VAL A 46 -5.66 1.11 5.12
N ALA A 47 -5.08 0.63 4.01
CA ALA A 47 -5.51 0.99 2.67
C ALA A 47 -6.96 0.54 2.38
N ALA A 48 -7.33 -0.67 2.82
CA ALA A 48 -8.68 -1.20 2.72
C ALA A 48 -9.71 -0.34 3.44
N ARG A 49 -9.43 0.02 4.70
CA ARG A 49 -10.30 0.91 5.49
C ARG A 49 -10.50 2.28 4.84
N ALA A 50 -9.50 2.76 4.09
CA ALA A 50 -9.62 3.99 3.32
C ALA A 50 -10.42 3.84 2.02
N GLY A 51 -10.68 2.62 1.55
CA GLY A 51 -11.40 2.34 0.32
C GLY A 51 -10.51 2.27 -0.93
N VAL A 52 -9.23 1.92 -0.77
CA VAL A 52 -8.34 1.56 -1.88
C VAL A 52 -8.82 0.25 -2.49
N THR A 53 -8.87 0.17 -3.82
CA THR A 53 -9.39 -1.02 -4.54
C THR A 53 -8.29 -1.90 -5.11
N ALA A 54 -7.09 -1.35 -5.32
CA ALA A 54 -5.94 -2.11 -5.79
C ALA A 54 -4.63 -1.57 -5.23
N ILE A 55 -3.68 -2.48 -5.00
CA ILE A 55 -2.35 -2.19 -4.50
C ILE A 55 -1.30 -2.83 -5.42
N ILE A 56 -0.29 -2.07 -5.81
CA ILE A 56 0.90 -2.57 -6.52
C ILE A 56 2.15 -2.42 -5.65
N GLN A 57 2.91 -3.50 -5.48
CA GLN A 57 4.12 -3.54 -4.65
C GLN A 57 5.13 -4.56 -5.20
N PRO A 58 6.41 -4.55 -4.83
CA PRO A 58 7.40 -5.45 -5.44
C PRO A 58 7.30 -6.93 -5.06
N GLY A 59 6.81 -7.25 -3.88
CA GLY A 59 6.94 -8.58 -3.26
C GLY A 59 8.35 -8.83 -2.74
N GLY A 60 8.56 -10.01 -2.14
CA GLY A 60 9.82 -10.46 -1.56
C GLY A 60 9.90 -10.31 -0.04
N SER A 61 8.78 -10.07 0.65
CA SER A 61 8.72 -10.13 2.11
C SER A 61 8.63 -11.58 2.58
N ASN A 62 9.29 -11.93 3.69
CA ASN A 62 9.04 -13.21 4.37
C ASN A 62 7.58 -13.36 4.85
N LYS A 63 6.82 -12.26 4.86
CA LYS A 63 5.43 -12.16 5.30
C LYS A 63 4.48 -11.74 4.16
N ASP A 64 4.85 -11.98 2.90
CA ASP A 64 3.95 -11.65 1.78
C ASP A 64 2.60 -12.37 1.91
N ASP A 65 2.58 -13.62 2.40
CA ASP A 65 1.34 -14.38 2.62
C ASP A 65 0.35 -13.65 3.53
N GLU A 66 0.82 -12.95 4.58
CA GLU A 66 -0.03 -12.16 5.47
C GLU A 66 -0.64 -10.95 4.74
N SER A 67 0.11 -10.34 3.82
CA SER A 67 -0.35 -9.18 3.03
C SER A 67 -1.31 -9.60 1.92
N ILE A 68 -1.07 -10.76 1.29
CA ILE A 68 -1.98 -11.37 0.30
C ILE A 68 -3.29 -11.75 0.97
N ALA A 69 -3.24 -12.45 2.11
CA ALA A 69 -4.44 -12.81 2.87
C ALA A 69 -5.26 -11.56 3.24
N ALA A 70 -4.62 -10.48 3.69
CA ALA A 70 -5.32 -9.23 3.96
C ALA A 70 -5.95 -8.63 2.70
N ALA A 71 -5.27 -8.68 1.55
CA ALA A 71 -5.83 -8.19 0.30
C ALA A 71 -7.06 -9.00 -0.13
N ASP A 72 -6.98 -10.33 -0.03
CA ASP A 72 -8.08 -11.25 -0.33
C ASP A 72 -9.27 -11.03 0.62
N GLU A 73 -9.02 -10.90 1.94
CA GLU A 73 -10.03 -10.61 2.96
C GLU A 73 -10.82 -9.32 2.66
N HIS A 74 -10.13 -8.28 2.18
CA HIS A 74 -10.73 -6.98 1.87
C HIS A 74 -11.18 -6.82 0.41
N GLY A 75 -10.97 -7.83 -0.43
CA GLY A 75 -11.28 -7.75 -1.86
C GLY A 75 -10.42 -6.73 -2.63
N ILE A 76 -9.20 -6.48 -2.18
CA ILE A 76 -8.22 -5.63 -2.85
C ILE A 76 -7.45 -6.43 -3.89
N VAL A 77 -7.36 -5.92 -5.12
CA VAL A 77 -6.46 -6.49 -6.12
C VAL A 77 -5.01 -6.19 -5.74
N MET A 78 -4.20 -7.20 -5.48
CA MET A 78 -2.77 -7.05 -5.21
C MET A 78 -1.92 -7.49 -6.40
N VAL A 79 -0.98 -6.64 -6.83
CA VAL A 79 -0.09 -6.89 -7.98
C VAL A 79 1.37 -6.83 -7.54
N PHE A 80 2.16 -7.83 -7.93
CA PHE A 80 3.60 -7.87 -7.69
C PHE A 80 4.42 -7.45 -8.90
N THR A 81 5.38 -6.55 -8.71
CA THR A 81 6.28 -6.10 -9.79
C THR A 81 7.60 -6.87 -9.85
N GLY A 82 8.02 -7.50 -8.74
CA GLY A 82 9.35 -8.13 -8.62
C GLY A 82 10.52 -7.13 -8.61
N GLN A 83 10.26 -5.82 -8.64
CA GLN A 83 11.30 -4.79 -8.70
C GLN A 83 11.02 -3.65 -7.73
N ARG A 84 12.04 -3.30 -6.94
CA ARG A 84 12.00 -2.23 -5.94
C ARG A 84 12.55 -0.93 -6.52
N HIS A 85 11.92 0.20 -6.19
CA HIS A 85 12.27 1.53 -6.71
C HIS A 85 12.66 2.53 -5.60
N PHE A 86 13.54 2.13 -4.68
CA PHE A 86 14.01 3.04 -3.64
C PHE A 86 14.76 4.24 -4.22
N ARG A 87 14.50 5.42 -3.63
CA ARG A 87 15.21 6.67 -3.91
C ARG A 87 15.32 7.45 -2.60
N HIS A 88 16.50 8.01 -2.32
CA HIS A 88 16.82 8.69 -1.06
C HIS A 88 17.19 10.14 -1.35
#